data_AF-A0A839F0J6-F1
#
_entry.id   AF-A0A839F0J6-F1
#
_cell.length_a   1.000
_cell.length_b   1.000
_cell.length_c   1.000
_cell.angle_alpha   90.00
_cell.angle_beta   90.00
_cell.angle_gamma   90.00
#
_symmetry.space_group_name_H-M   'P 1'
#
loop_
_entity.id
_entity.type
_entity.pdbx_description
1 polymer ?
#
loop_
_entity_poly.entity_id
_entity_poly.type
_entity_poly.pdbx_seq_one_letter_code
_entity_poly.pdbx_strand_id
1 'polypeptide(L)'
;MDVLQWTGIGSYAIPCALTLLGVVLVPIGNGLVRGLVAAVAGWIGCVAYTIFVFNPVGLASARAHGDHFPDVRYDNNTVSVAILAGWVVPLATLATYHAARRIFRRI
;
A
#
# COMPACT_ATOMS: atom_id res chain seq x y z
N MET A 1 14.26 2.22 -16.06
CA MET A 1 13.09 2.31 -15.16
C MET A 1 13.11 3.68 -14.55
N ASP A 2 12.07 4.46 -14.80
CA ASP A 2 12.03 5.86 -14.40
C ASP A 2 11.55 5.97 -12.94
N VAL A 3 11.86 7.07 -12.27
CA VAL A 3 11.52 7.28 -10.84
C VAL A 3 10.02 7.05 -10.59
N LEU A 4 9.16 7.44 -11.52
CA LEU A 4 7.72 7.23 -11.46
C LEU A 4 7.35 5.73 -11.40
N GLN A 5 8.02 4.88 -12.17
CA GLN A 5 7.78 3.43 -12.19
C GLN A 5 8.18 2.79 -10.85
N TRP A 6 9.32 3.20 -10.28
CA TRP A 6 9.72 2.77 -8.93
C TRP A 6 8.71 3.21 -7.88
N THR A 7 8.21 4.46 -7.97
CA THR A 7 7.21 4.92 -7.02
C THR A 7 5.89 4.16 -7.15
N GLY A 8 5.50 3.78 -8.37
CA GLY A 8 4.33 2.94 -8.62
C GLY A 8 4.48 1.52 -8.06
N ILE A 9 5.68 0.93 -8.07
CA ILE A 9 5.91 -0.35 -7.39
C ILE A 9 5.80 -0.18 -5.87
N GLY A 10 6.40 0.89 -5.34
CA GLY A 10 6.39 1.18 -3.90
C GLY A 10 4.97 1.33 -3.33
N SER A 11 4.01 1.84 -4.11
CA SER A 11 2.61 1.99 -3.65
C SER A 11 1.92 0.66 -3.37
N TYR A 12 2.39 -0.46 -3.96
CA TYR A 12 1.91 -1.81 -3.67
C TYR A 12 2.83 -2.55 -2.69
N ALA A 13 4.15 -2.40 -2.84
CA ALA A 13 5.12 -3.15 -2.05
C ALA A 13 5.11 -2.73 -0.56
N ILE A 14 4.98 -1.44 -0.26
CA ILE A 14 5.03 -0.93 1.13
C ILE A 14 3.81 -1.41 1.94
N PRO A 15 2.56 -1.28 1.47
CA PRO A 15 1.40 -1.82 2.19
C PRO A 15 1.49 -3.33 2.40
N CYS A 16 1.98 -4.08 1.40
CA CYS A 16 2.21 -5.52 1.53
C CYS A 16 3.23 -5.82 2.64
N ALA A 17 4.39 -5.16 2.60
CA ALA A 17 5.47 -5.37 3.55
C ALA A 17 5.03 -5.03 4.98
N LEU A 18 4.39 -3.88 5.18
CA LEU A 18 3.86 -3.46 6.49
C LEU A 18 2.81 -4.44 7.02
N THR A 19 1.92 -4.94 6.15
CA THR A 19 0.92 -5.93 6.53
C THR A 19 1.58 -7.26 6.93
N LEU A 20 2.53 -7.77 6.14
CA LEU A 20 3.23 -9.02 6.44
C LEU A 20 4.04 -8.92 7.74
N LEU A 21 4.82 -7.86 7.90
CA LEU A 21 5.58 -7.59 9.11
C LEU A 21 4.65 -7.49 10.32
N GLY A 22 3.51 -6.81 10.18
CA GLY A 22 2.49 -6.72 11.20
C GLY A 22 1.95 -8.09 11.64
N VAL A 23 1.65 -8.98 10.68
CA VAL A 23 1.13 -10.32 11.01
C VAL A 23 2.18 -11.22 11.65
N VAL A 24 3.44 -11.10 11.23
CA VAL A 24 4.52 -12.01 11.68
C VAL A 24 5.13 -11.56 13.00
N LEU A 25 5.38 -10.26 13.16
CA LEU A 25 6.20 -9.73 14.26
C LEU A 25 5.38 -9.23 15.44
N VAL A 26 4.11 -8.84 15.25
CA VAL A 26 3.32 -8.27 16.34
C VAL A 26 2.89 -9.38 17.32
N PRO A 27 3.26 -9.30 18.60
CA PRO A 27 3.02 -10.36 19.59
C PRO A 27 1.59 -10.28 20.17
N ILE A 28 0.58 -10.17 19.32
CA ILE A 28 -0.83 -10.23 19.73
C ILE A 28 -1.30 -11.69 19.69
N GLY A 29 -1.75 -12.21 20.83
CA GLY A 29 -2.20 -13.61 20.97
C GLY A 29 -3.45 -13.96 20.17
N ASN A 30 -4.32 -12.98 19.90
CA ASN A 30 -5.49 -13.16 19.05
C ASN A 30 -5.14 -12.93 17.57
N GLY A 31 -5.16 -14.01 16.78
CA GLY A 31 -4.80 -13.96 15.35
C GLY A 31 -5.70 -13.05 14.51
N LEU A 32 -6.97 -12.87 14.88
CA LEU A 32 -7.90 -11.96 14.19
C LEU A 32 -7.54 -10.51 14.48
N VAL A 33 -7.34 -10.17 15.76
CA VAL A 33 -6.92 -8.81 16.16
C VAL A 33 -5.59 -8.45 15.54
N ARG A 34 -4.63 -9.39 15.52
CA ARG A 34 -3.34 -9.18 14.86
C ARG A 34 -3.49 -8.92 13.36
N GLY A 35 -4.34 -9.69 12.68
CA GLY A 35 -4.64 -9.49 11.26
C GLY A 35 -5.25 -8.10 11.00
N LEU A 36 -6.22 -7.69 11.82
CA LEU A 36 -6.83 -6.37 11.71
C LEU A 36 -5.81 -5.24 11.92
N VAL A 37 -5.00 -5.31 12.98
CA VAL A 37 -3.95 -4.32 13.25
C VAL A 37 -2.94 -4.24 12.10
N ALA A 38 -2.54 -5.39 11.56
CA ALA A 38 -1.62 -5.45 10.42
C ALA A 38 -2.24 -4.86 9.14
N ALA A 39 -3.51 -5.14 8.86
CA ALA A 39 -4.22 -4.55 7.72
C ALA A 39 -4.35 -3.03 7.84
N VAL A 40 -4.69 -2.53 9.03
CA VAL A 40 -4.76 -1.10 9.31
C VAL A 40 -3.39 -0.44 9.12
N ALA A 41 -2.32 -1.05 9.62
CA ALA A 41 -0.96 -0.53 9.43
C ALA A 41 -0.56 -0.48 7.94
N GLY A 42 -0.85 -1.53 7.18
CA GLY A 42 -0.61 -1.56 5.73
C GLY A 42 -1.43 -0.51 4.97
N TRP A 43 -2.70 -0.33 5.34
CA TRP A 43 -3.57 0.69 4.76
C TRP A 43 -3.07 2.11 5.06
N ILE A 44 -2.72 2.41 6.32
CA ILE A 44 -2.14 3.70 6.70
C ILE A 44 -0.86 3.95 5.89
N GLY A 45 0.00 2.93 5.74
CA GLY A 45 1.19 3.01 4.91
C GLY A 45 0.88 3.33 3.44
N CYS A 46 -0.18 2.76 2.88
CA CYS A 46 -0.65 3.06 1.51
C CYS A 46 -1.05 4.53 1.36
N VAL A 47 -1.89 5.02 2.28
CA VAL A 47 -2.37 6.41 2.28
C VAL A 47 -1.20 7.38 2.47
N ALA A 48 -0.34 7.15 3.47
CA ALA A 48 0.82 8.00 3.73
C ALA A 48 1.79 8.02 2.54
N TYR A 49 2.09 6.86 1.95
CA TYR A 49 2.93 6.79 0.76
C TYR A 49 2.35 7.55 -0.42
N THR A 50 1.02 7.48 -0.61
CA THR A 50 0.33 8.20 -1.68
C THR A 50 0.48 9.72 -1.50
N ILE A 51 0.28 10.22 -0.28
CA ILE A 51 0.37 11.64 0.08
C ILE A 51 1.81 12.16 -0.04
N PHE A 52 2.77 11.47 0.55
CA PHE A 52 4.12 12.01 0.75
C PHE A 52 5.12 11.61 -0.34
N VAL A 53 4.83 10.58 -1.14
CA VAL A 53 5.79 10.07 -2.14
C VAL A 53 5.18 10.06 -3.53
N PHE A 54 4.07 9.35 -3.73
CA PHE A 54 3.52 9.13 -5.07
C PHE A 54 3.02 10.43 -5.72
N ASN A 55 2.18 11.20 -5.03
CA ASN A 55 1.64 12.45 -5.58
C ASN A 55 2.73 13.49 -5.87
N PRO A 56 3.68 13.78 -4.95
CA PRO A 56 4.76 14.74 -5.22
C PRO A 56 5.66 14.32 -6.39
N VAL A 57 6.02 13.04 -6.49
CA VAL A 57 6.85 12.53 -7.59
C VAL A 57 6.11 12.57 -8.92
N GLY A 58 4.82 12.18 -8.91
CA GLY A 58 3.95 12.29 -10.09
C GLY A 58 3.84 13.71 -10.60
N LEU A 59 3.65 14.67 -9.69
CA LEU A 59 3.55 16.08 -10.02
C LEU A 59 4.86 16.64 -10.60
N ALA A 60 6.00 16.30 -10.00
CA ALA A 60 7.31 16.71 -10.51
C ALA A 60 7.57 16.14 -11.92
N SER A 61 7.20 14.88 -12.15
CA SER A 61 7.31 14.25 -13.46
C SER A 61 6.39 14.91 -14.48
N ALA A 62 5.13 15.18 -14.16
CA ALA A 62 4.18 15.84 -15.07
C ALA A 62 4.66 17.25 -15.47
N ARG A 63 5.20 18.01 -14.51
CA ARG A 63 5.80 19.32 -14.78
C ARG A 63 7.03 19.23 -15.69
N ALA A 64 7.87 18.22 -15.50
CA ALA A 64 9.05 18.01 -16.35
C ALA A 64 8.69 17.64 -17.81
N HIS A 65 7.53 17.00 -18.02
CA HIS A 65 7.01 16.67 -19.36
C HIS A 65 6.24 17.82 -20.02
N GLY A 66 6.03 18.94 -19.31
CA GLY A 66 5.31 20.10 -19.85
C GLY A 66 3.79 19.92 -19.87
N ASP A 67 3.24 19.05 -19.02
CA ASP A 67 1.79 18.86 -18.92
C ASP A 67 1.11 20.19 -18.56
N HIS A 68 0.02 20.51 -19.27
CA HIS A 68 -0.69 21.77 -19.11
C HIS A 68 -1.39 21.88 -17.74
N PHE A 69 -1.78 20.74 -17.16
CA PHE A 69 -2.49 20.66 -15.87
C PHE A 69 -1.95 19.49 -15.02
N PRO A 70 -0.73 19.62 -14.47
CA PRO A 70 -0.05 18.54 -13.76
C PRO A 70 -0.75 18.19 -12.43
N ASP A 71 -1.42 19.17 -11.80
CA ASP A 71 -2.05 18.98 -10.50
C ASP A 71 -3.33 18.13 -10.57
N VAL A 72 -4.05 18.10 -11.72
CA VAL A 72 -5.36 17.42 -11.85
C VAL A 72 -5.26 15.90 -11.65
N ARG A 73 -4.13 15.28 -11.99
CA ARG A 73 -3.90 13.84 -11.82
C ARG A 73 -3.35 13.46 -10.44
N TYR A 74 -2.79 14.41 -9.71
CA TYR A 74 -2.06 14.15 -8.46
C TYR A 74 -2.63 15.00 -7.31
N ASP A 75 -3.96 15.14 -7.28
CA ASP A 75 -4.71 15.91 -6.30
C ASP A 75 -5.37 15.04 -5.21
N ASN A 76 -6.35 15.61 -4.52
CA ASN A 76 -7.16 14.96 -3.49
C ASN A 76 -7.92 13.73 -4.00
N ASN A 77 -8.19 13.59 -5.30
CA ASN A 77 -8.86 12.41 -5.85
C ASN A 77 -7.97 11.17 -5.72
N THR A 78 -6.66 11.30 -5.96
CA THR A 78 -5.72 10.18 -5.81
C THR A 78 -5.59 9.75 -4.36
N VAL A 79 -5.59 10.71 -3.43
CA VAL A 79 -5.63 10.41 -1.99
C VAL A 79 -6.96 9.76 -1.59
N SER A 80 -8.08 10.23 -2.14
CA SER A 80 -9.41 9.64 -1.89
C SER A 80 -9.48 8.19 -2.36
N VAL A 81 -8.89 7.88 -3.52
CA VAL A 81 -8.76 6.50 -4.01
C VAL A 81 -7.89 5.68 -3.05
N ALA A 82 -6.77 6.20 -2.56
CA ALA A 82 -5.95 5.49 -1.57
C ALA A 82 -6.71 5.24 -0.24
N ILE A 83 -7.52 6.20 0.21
CA ILE A 83 -8.35 6.05 1.41
C ILE A 83 -9.42 4.96 1.21
N LEU A 84 -10.14 5.00 0.09
CA LEU A 84 -11.27 4.10 -0.18
C LEU A 84 -10.85 2.71 -0.64
N ALA A 85 -9.91 2.64 -1.60
CA ALA A 85 -9.49 1.40 -2.25
C ALA A 85 -8.14 0.87 -1.75
N GLY A 86 -7.37 1.64 -0.97
CA GLY A 86 -6.08 1.19 -0.45
C GLY A 86 -6.14 0.00 0.50
N TRP A 87 -7.35 -0.40 0.94
CA TRP A 87 -7.59 -1.60 1.73
C TRP A 87 -7.40 -2.90 0.95
N VAL A 88 -7.57 -2.86 -0.38
CA VAL A 88 -7.52 -4.06 -1.23
C VAL A 88 -6.18 -4.77 -1.10
N VAL A 89 -5.08 -4.02 -1.08
CA VAL A 89 -3.73 -4.57 -1.03
C VAL A 89 -3.46 -5.27 0.32
N PRO A 90 -3.61 -4.62 1.49
CA PRO A 90 -3.46 -5.29 2.79
C PRO A 90 -4.36 -6.53 2.94
N LEU A 91 -5.62 -6.47 2.52
CA LEU A 91 -6.54 -7.59 2.63
C LEU A 91 -6.13 -8.76 1.73
N ALA A 92 -5.70 -8.48 0.49
CA ALA A 92 -5.17 -9.50 -0.41
C ALA A 92 -3.90 -10.15 0.15
N THR A 93 -3.01 -9.36 0.77
CA THR A 93 -1.80 -9.85 1.45
C THR A 93 -2.15 -10.78 2.61
N LEU A 94 -3.12 -10.41 3.46
CA LEU A 94 -3.60 -11.28 4.54
C LEU A 94 -4.18 -12.59 4.00
N ALA A 95 -5.02 -12.50 2.97
CA ALA A 95 -5.65 -13.67 2.37
C ALA A 95 -4.61 -14.65 1.80
N THR A 96 -3.62 -14.14 1.06
CA THR A 96 -2.52 -14.97 0.52
C THR A 96 -1.66 -15.56 1.62
N TYR A 97 -1.30 -14.78 2.64
CA TYR A 97 -0.56 -15.28 3.80
C TYR A 97 -1.30 -16.44 4.50
N HIS A 98 -2.59 -16.27 4.78
CA HIS A 98 -3.39 -17.31 5.44
C HIS A 98 -3.59 -18.54 4.55
N ALA A 99 -3.77 -18.36 3.25
CA ALA A 99 -3.85 -19.46 2.29
C ALA A 99 -2.53 -20.26 2.26
N ALA A 100 -1.39 -19.59 2.10
CA ALA A 100 -0.07 -20.21 2.11
C ALA A 100 0.18 -20.96 3.42
N ARG A 101 -0.09 -20.33 4.57
CA ARG A 101 0.06 -20.96 5.88
C ARG A 101 -0.81 -22.21 6.05
N ARG A 102 -2.02 -22.24 5.48
CA ARG A 102 -2.89 -23.43 5.52
C ARG A 102 -2.34 -24.56 4.67
N ILE A 103 -1.77 -24.25 3.51
CA ILE A 103 -1.15 -25.24 2.61
C ILE A 103 0.07 -25.87 3.29
N PHE A 104 0.99 -25.05 3.80
CA PHE A 104 2.22 -25.53 4.45
C PHE A 104 1.99 -26.27 5.77
N ARG A 105 0.84 -26.10 6.43
CA ARG A 105 0.49 -26.86 7.63
C ARG A 105 -0.11 -28.23 7.34
N ARG A 106 -0.50 -28.50 6.10
CA ARG A 106 -1.10 -29.78 5.68
C ARG A 106 -0.08 -30.73 5.05
N ILE A 107 1.11 -30.23 4.73
CA ILE A 107 2.28 -30.98 4.27
C ILE A 107 3.12 -31.30 5.51
#